data_AF-A0A2I0B5G3-F1
#
_entry.id   AF-A0A2I0B5G3-F1
#
_cell.length_a   1.000
_cell.length_b   1.000
_cell.length_c   1.000
_cell.angle_alpha   90.00
_cell.angle_beta   90.00
_cell.angle_gamma   90.00
#
_symmetry.space_group_name_H-M   'P 1'
#
loop_
_entity.id
_entity.type
_entity.pdbx_description
1 polymer ?
#
loop_
_entity_poly.entity_id
_entity_poly.type
_entity_poly.pdbx_seq_one_letter_code
_entity_poly.pdbx_strand_id
1 'polypeptide(L)'
;MASVGRLLLVLFLCASTAPALTSAQPIGFNDIQPIIEKANFIGIHDHSYRRYVVNTALELYGLNARHIAHLRWPEINGFTVPMGVEVAACVLRHIPILLYKVSVSTEVTGMFEDDGNEIPWLVINIFYAVERGQHPTVWSTIKKSLYVKFGYKSGN
;
A
#
# COMPACT_ATOMS: atom_id res chain seq x y z
N MET A 1 -35.32 39.53 15.93
CA MET A 1 -35.30 38.05 16.05
C MET A 1 -34.31 37.53 15.00
N ALA A 2 -33.05 37.43 15.37
CA ALA A 2 -31.95 37.11 14.46
C ALA A 2 -31.60 35.63 14.58
N SER A 3 -32.04 34.89 13.55
CA SER A 3 -31.41 33.71 12.96
C SER A 3 -30.60 32.78 13.89
N VAL A 4 -31.28 31.76 14.40
CA VAL A 4 -30.72 30.49 14.91
C VAL A 4 -29.89 29.76 13.82
N GLY A 5 -29.98 30.18 12.55
CA GLY A 5 -29.33 29.57 11.40
C GLY A 5 -27.80 29.78 11.29
N ARG A 6 -27.19 30.64 12.12
CA ARG A 6 -25.72 30.85 12.09
C ARG A 6 -24.94 29.98 13.06
N LEU A 7 -25.56 29.38 14.08
CA LEU A 7 -24.85 28.53 15.03
C LEU A 7 -24.65 27.09 14.53
N LEU A 8 -25.53 26.61 13.65
CA LEU A 8 -25.44 25.26 13.07
C LEU A 8 -24.37 25.13 11.98
N LEU A 9 -23.93 26.24 11.39
CA LEU A 9 -22.94 26.23 10.31
C LEU A 9 -21.50 26.12 10.81
N VAL A 10 -21.26 26.39 12.10
CA VAL A 10 -19.93 26.25 12.73
C VAL A 10 -19.72 24.83 13.28
N LEU A 11 -20.78 24.12 13.68
CA LEU A 11 -20.68 22.77 14.23
C LEU A 11 -20.46 21.67 13.18
N PHE A 12 -20.74 21.92 11.90
CA PHE A 12 -20.43 20.96 10.83
C PHE A 12 -19.03 21.09 10.24
N LEU A 13 -18.27 22.14 10.58
CA LEU A 13 -16.93 22.37 10.04
C LEU A 13 -15.78 21.81 10.89
N CYS A 14 -16.06 21.30 12.10
CA CYS A 14 -15.03 20.75 13.00
C CYS A 14 -15.11 19.23 13.22
N ALA A 15 -15.94 18.50 12.46
CA ALA A 15 -16.11 17.05 12.61
C ALA A 15 -15.77 16.24 11.34
N SER A 16 -14.86 16.71 10.49
CA SER A 16 -14.46 16.00 9.27
C SER A 16 -12.95 16.01 9.03
N THR A 17 -12.18 15.70 10.08
CA THR A 17 -10.76 15.35 9.97
C THR A 17 -10.47 13.91 10.37
N ALA A 18 -11.49 13.04 10.36
CA ALA A 18 -11.25 11.63 10.17
C ALA A 18 -11.31 11.37 8.65
N PRO A 19 -10.19 11.13 7.95
CA PRO A 19 -10.27 10.43 6.69
C PRO A 19 -10.80 9.03 7.03
N ALA A 20 -12.12 8.89 6.94
CA ALA A 20 -12.76 7.60 6.89
C ALA A 20 -12.02 6.77 5.83
N LEU A 21 -11.46 5.66 6.29
CA LEU A 21 -10.88 4.56 5.54
C LEU A 21 -11.89 3.98 4.54
N THR A 22 -12.26 4.72 3.51
CA THR A 22 -13.07 4.26 2.37
C THR A 22 -12.93 5.24 1.21
N SER A 23 -11.73 5.30 0.63
CA SER A 23 -11.59 5.82 -0.73
C SER A 23 -12.38 4.90 -1.66
N ALA A 24 -13.57 5.33 -2.05
CA ALA A 24 -14.30 4.82 -3.19
C ALA A 24 -13.41 4.93 -4.44
N GLN A 25 -12.68 3.86 -4.73
CA GLN A 25 -12.00 3.74 -6.01
C GLN A 25 -13.08 3.49 -7.09
N PRO A 26 -12.97 4.12 -8.26
CA PRO A 26 -13.91 3.89 -9.36
C PRO A 26 -14.00 2.39 -9.68
N ILE A 27 -15.22 1.87 -9.67
CA ILE A 27 -15.58 0.50 -10.01
C ILE A 27 -15.02 0.18 -11.40
N GLY A 28 -14.03 -0.72 -11.50
CA GLY A 28 -13.57 -1.25 -12.79
C GLY A 28 -12.07 -1.38 -13.05
N PHE A 29 -11.17 -1.08 -12.10
CA PHE A 29 -9.72 -1.29 -12.31
C PHE A 29 -9.25 -2.70 -11.92
N ASN A 30 -8.00 -3.04 -12.24
CA ASN A 30 -7.35 -4.32 -11.95
C ASN A 30 -7.15 -4.49 -10.43
N ASP A 31 -8.23 -4.43 -9.68
CA ASP A 31 -8.24 -4.59 -8.24
C ASP A 31 -7.82 -6.02 -7.93
N ILE A 32 -6.61 -6.13 -7.38
CA ILE A 32 -6.04 -7.40 -6.96
C ILE A 32 -6.41 -7.75 -5.53
N GLN A 33 -7.11 -6.88 -4.78
CA GLN A 33 -7.47 -7.13 -3.39
C GLN A 33 -8.25 -8.45 -3.20
N PRO A 34 -9.29 -8.77 -4.01
CA PRO A 34 -10.00 -10.04 -3.90
C PRO A 34 -9.13 -11.26 -4.22
N ILE A 35 -8.06 -11.07 -5.00
CA ILE A 35 -7.10 -12.12 -5.37
C ILE A 35 -6.09 -12.31 -4.23
N ILE A 36 -5.60 -11.22 -3.63
CA ILE A 36 -4.66 -11.27 -2.50
C ILE A 36 -5.21 -12.13 -1.36
N GLU A 37 -6.50 -11.98 -1.02
CA GLU A 37 -7.12 -12.71 0.10
C GLU A 37 -7.23 -14.22 -0.14
N LYS A 38 -7.20 -14.67 -1.39
CA LYS A 38 -7.32 -16.08 -1.79
C LYS A 38 -6.00 -16.68 -2.29
N ALA A 39 -4.97 -15.85 -2.43
CA ALA A 39 -3.69 -16.25 -2.99
C ALA A 39 -2.90 -17.09 -2.00
N ASN A 40 -2.41 -18.24 -2.47
CA ASN A 40 -1.47 -19.06 -1.71
C ASN A 40 -0.03 -18.59 -1.99
N PHE A 41 0.49 -17.77 -1.10
CA PHE A 41 1.83 -17.21 -1.22
C PHE A 41 2.90 -18.23 -0.81
N ILE A 42 3.93 -18.33 -1.64
CA ILE A 42 5.14 -19.12 -1.36
C ILE A 42 6.36 -18.22 -1.32
N GLY A 43 7.29 -18.52 -0.41
CA GLY A 43 8.54 -17.78 -0.29
C GLY A 43 9.41 -17.89 -1.54
N ILE A 44 9.96 -16.77 -2.00
CA ILE A 44 11.00 -16.77 -3.02
C ILE A 44 12.34 -17.00 -2.31
N HIS A 45 13.04 -18.08 -2.64
CA HIS A 45 14.32 -18.43 -2.01
C HIS A 45 15.55 -17.99 -2.81
N ASP A 46 15.42 -17.75 -4.10
CA ASP A 46 16.52 -17.25 -4.95
C ASP A 46 16.90 -15.81 -4.58
N HIS A 47 18.10 -15.62 -4.03
CA HIS A 47 18.55 -14.31 -3.51
C HIS A 47 18.61 -13.21 -4.57
N SER A 48 19.01 -13.54 -5.79
CA SER A 48 19.15 -12.58 -6.88
C SER A 48 17.77 -12.12 -7.34
N TYR A 49 16.86 -13.06 -7.56
CA TYR A 49 15.48 -12.80 -7.96
C TYR A 49 14.70 -12.04 -6.90
N ARG A 50 14.89 -12.38 -5.61
CA ARG A 50 14.33 -11.62 -4.48
C ARG A 50 14.74 -10.15 -4.54
N ARG A 51 16.00 -9.85 -4.81
CA ARG A 51 16.49 -8.46 -4.91
C ARG A 51 15.77 -7.70 -6.03
N TYR A 52 15.56 -8.32 -7.19
CA TYR A 52 14.81 -7.72 -8.29
C TYR A 52 13.35 -7.44 -7.92
N VAL A 53 12.68 -8.38 -7.26
CA VAL A 53 11.28 -8.24 -6.80
C VAL A 53 11.17 -7.11 -5.76
N VAL A 54 12.09 -7.06 -4.79
CA VAL A 54 12.13 -5.99 -3.78
C VAL A 54 12.34 -4.64 -4.42
N ASN A 55 13.36 -4.49 -5.29
CA ASN A 55 13.66 -3.22 -5.93
C ASN A 55 12.47 -2.72 -6.76
N THR A 56 11.80 -3.61 -7.50
CA THR A 56 10.59 -3.27 -8.26
C THR A 56 9.46 -2.79 -7.36
N ALA A 57 9.21 -3.48 -6.24
CA ALA A 57 8.19 -3.07 -5.28
C ALA A 57 8.45 -1.68 -4.69
N LEU A 58 9.71 -1.40 -4.31
CA LEU A 58 10.11 -0.12 -3.75
C LEU A 58 10.04 1.01 -4.77
N GLU A 59 10.44 0.77 -6.02
CA GLU A 59 10.32 1.74 -7.09
C GLU A 59 8.85 2.07 -7.39
N LEU A 60 7.99 1.05 -7.47
CA LEU A 60 6.54 1.22 -7.59
C LEU A 60 5.97 2.02 -6.43
N TYR A 61 6.36 1.71 -5.19
CA TYR A 61 5.93 2.45 -4.01
C TYR A 61 6.35 3.91 -4.09
N GLY A 62 7.63 4.18 -4.36
CA GLY A 62 8.16 5.55 -4.43
C GLY A 62 7.53 6.38 -5.54
N LEU A 63 7.29 5.79 -6.72
CA LEU A 63 6.57 6.44 -7.81
C LEU A 63 5.14 6.81 -7.39
N ASN A 64 4.41 5.90 -6.72
CA ASN A 64 3.03 6.17 -6.33
C ASN A 64 2.94 7.14 -5.14
N ALA A 65 3.80 7.00 -4.12
CA ALA A 65 3.84 7.91 -2.98
C ALA A 65 4.12 9.38 -3.40
N ARG A 66 4.96 9.59 -4.42
CA ARG A 66 5.27 10.93 -4.94
C ARG A 66 4.18 11.52 -5.84
N HIS A 67 3.53 10.69 -6.66
CA HIS A 67 2.62 11.18 -7.72
C HIS A 67 1.15 11.14 -7.33
N ILE A 68 0.77 10.36 -6.31
CA ILE A 68 -0.62 10.20 -5.87
C ILE A 68 -0.85 11.04 -4.62
N ALA A 69 -0.84 12.38 -4.78
CA ALA A 69 -0.93 13.35 -3.67
C ALA A 69 -2.19 13.22 -2.78
N HIS A 70 -3.22 12.50 -3.24
CA HIS A 70 -4.45 12.25 -2.48
C HIS A 70 -4.37 11.01 -1.57
N LEU A 71 -3.47 10.06 -1.85
CA LEU A 71 -3.15 8.95 -0.96
C LEU A 71 -1.84 9.34 -0.28
N ARG A 72 -1.91 9.97 0.90
CA ARG A 72 -0.72 10.32 1.70
C ARG A 72 -0.04 9.05 2.20
N TRP A 73 0.65 8.34 1.30
CA TRP A 73 1.49 7.22 1.68
C TRP A 73 2.69 7.76 2.45
N PRO A 74 3.09 7.11 3.56
CA PRO A 74 4.23 7.55 4.35
C PRO A 74 5.48 7.62 3.48
N GLU A 75 6.23 8.71 3.62
CA GLU A 75 7.56 8.78 3.02
C GLU A 75 8.49 7.81 3.77
N ILE A 76 9.19 6.98 3.01
CA ILE A 76 10.15 6.02 3.55
C ILE A 76 11.50 6.73 3.65
N ASN A 77 11.95 6.98 4.88
CA ASN A 77 13.22 7.68 5.14
C ASN A 77 14.40 6.72 5.33
N GLY A 78 14.15 5.46 5.68
CA GLY A 78 15.18 4.46 5.86
C GLY A 78 14.64 3.05 5.80
N PHE A 79 15.31 2.18 5.04
CA PHE A 79 14.99 0.75 4.98
C PHE A 79 15.84 -0.02 5.95
N THR A 80 15.22 -0.80 6.83
CA THR A 80 15.97 -1.64 7.77
C THR A 80 16.27 -2.98 7.14
N VAL A 81 15.27 -3.76 6.70
CA VAL A 81 15.47 -5.05 6.00
C VAL A 81 14.17 -5.45 5.26
N PRO A 82 14.23 -6.05 4.05
CA PRO A 82 13.10 -6.78 3.50
C PRO A 82 12.79 -8.02 4.38
N MET A 83 11.65 -7.98 5.06
CA MET A 83 11.21 -9.03 5.99
C MET A 83 10.75 -10.29 5.26
N GLY A 84 10.15 -10.14 4.08
CA GLY A 84 9.55 -11.24 3.34
C GLY A 84 9.40 -10.92 1.86
N VAL A 85 9.64 -11.92 1.01
CA VAL A 85 9.41 -11.84 -0.43
C VAL A 85 8.71 -13.12 -0.85
N GLU A 86 7.48 -12.97 -1.32
CA GLU A 86 6.59 -14.08 -1.63
C GLU A 86 5.96 -13.89 -2.99
N VAL A 87 5.55 -14.99 -3.61
CA VAL A 87 4.86 -15.00 -4.90
C VAL A 87 3.68 -15.97 -4.84
N ALA A 88 2.61 -15.64 -5.54
CA ALA A 88 1.48 -16.52 -5.80
C ALA A 88 1.17 -16.53 -7.30
N ALA A 89 0.88 -17.71 -7.84
CA ALA A 89 0.32 -17.81 -9.19
C ALA A 89 -1.19 -17.62 -9.11
N CYS A 90 -1.74 -16.69 -9.89
CA CYS A 90 -3.15 -16.34 -9.85
C CYS A 90 -3.70 -16.11 -11.26
N VAL A 91 -5.01 -15.87 -11.37
CA VAL A 91 -5.67 -15.46 -12.61
C VAL A 91 -6.41 -14.15 -12.36
N LEU A 92 -6.13 -13.15 -13.18
CA LEU A 92 -6.84 -11.86 -13.18
C LEU A 92 -7.54 -11.71 -14.52
N ARG A 93 -8.88 -11.73 -14.52
CA ARG A 93 -9.71 -11.57 -15.74
C ARG A 93 -9.29 -12.53 -16.88
N HIS A 94 -9.10 -13.81 -16.55
CA HIS A 94 -8.62 -14.88 -17.46
C HIS A 94 -7.15 -14.78 -17.89
N ILE A 95 -6.39 -13.80 -17.43
CA ILE A 95 -4.96 -13.68 -17.70
C ILE A 95 -4.19 -14.34 -16.56
N PRO A 96 -3.27 -15.29 -16.84
CA PRO A 96 -2.41 -15.86 -15.82
C PRO A 96 -1.39 -14.82 -15.36
N ILE A 97 -1.31 -14.62 -14.05
CA ILE A 97 -0.45 -13.61 -13.43
C ILE A 97 0.41 -14.22 -12.32
N LEU A 98 1.52 -13.55 -12.03
CA LEU A 98 2.29 -13.71 -10.80
C LEU A 98 2.00 -12.50 -9.91
N LEU A 99 1.48 -12.78 -8.73
CA LEU A 99 1.23 -11.80 -7.68
C LEU A 99 2.38 -11.83 -6.69
N TYR A 100 3.10 -10.73 -6.56
CA TYR A 100 4.21 -10.59 -5.62
C TYR A 100 3.75 -9.90 -4.35
N LYS A 101 4.30 -10.32 -3.22
CA LYS A 101 4.19 -9.66 -1.93
C LYS A 101 5.59 -9.39 -1.38
N VAL A 102 5.85 -8.14 -1.06
CA VAL A 102 7.09 -7.69 -0.44
C VAL A 102 6.76 -7.03 0.89
N SER A 103 7.28 -7.58 1.98
CA SER A 103 7.17 -7.01 3.31
C SER A 103 8.46 -6.29 3.65
N VAL A 104 8.40 -5.00 3.93
CA VAL A 104 9.56 -4.18 4.36
C VAL A 104 9.29 -3.57 5.73
N SER A 105 10.31 -3.57 6.58
CA SER A 105 10.32 -2.76 7.79
C SER A 105 11.05 -1.45 7.48
N THR A 106 10.39 -0.33 7.74
CA THR A 106 10.89 1.00 7.43
C THR A 106 10.75 1.93 8.61
N GLU A 107 11.70 2.84 8.74
CA GLU A 107 11.57 4.03 9.56
C GLU A 107 10.67 5.01 8.81
N VAL A 108 9.71 5.59 9.50
CA VAL A 108 8.81 6.62 8.98
C VAL A 108 8.87 7.83 9.88
N THR A 109 8.71 9.02 9.32
CA THR A 109 8.73 10.27 10.09
C THR A 109 7.39 10.97 9.97
N GLY A 110 6.93 11.58 11.07
CA GLY A 110 5.71 12.38 11.06
C GLY A 110 4.42 11.57 10.97
N MET A 111 4.48 10.28 11.35
CA MET A 111 3.30 9.46 11.60
C MET A 111 3.06 9.36 13.10
N PHE A 112 1.81 9.55 13.52
CA PHE A 112 1.41 9.51 14.92
C PHE A 112 0.19 8.59 15.08
N GLU A 113 0.12 7.91 16.22
CA GLU A 113 -1.09 7.21 16.67
C GLU A 113 -2.17 8.25 17.10
N ASP A 114 -3.40 7.80 17.27
CA ASP A 114 -4.52 8.68 17.66
C ASP A 114 -4.33 9.31 19.05
N ASP A 115 -3.48 8.70 19.89
CA ASP A 115 -3.08 9.22 21.21
C ASP A 115 -1.93 10.24 21.15
N GLY A 116 -1.40 10.51 19.95
CA GLY A 116 -0.33 11.48 19.71
C GLY A 116 1.09 10.91 19.82
N ASN A 117 1.26 9.60 20.06
CA ASN A 117 2.58 8.98 20.07
C ASN A 117 3.13 8.83 18.66
N GLU A 118 4.40 9.17 18.46
CA GLU A 118 5.07 8.97 17.17
C GLU A 118 5.23 7.48 16.87
N ILE A 119 4.98 7.09 15.62
CA ILE A 119 5.20 5.73 15.12
C ILE A 119 6.59 5.69 14.49
N PRO A 120 7.62 5.16 15.18
CA PRO A 120 8.98 5.17 14.66
C PRO A 120 9.19 4.14 13.53
N TRP A 121 8.37 3.08 13.49
CA TRP A 121 8.57 1.94 12.58
C TRP A 121 7.26 1.46 11.99
N LEU A 122 7.28 1.19 10.68
CA LEU A 122 6.14 0.66 9.95
C LEU A 122 6.53 -0.59 9.15
N VAL A 123 5.68 -1.61 9.21
CA VAL A 123 5.74 -2.75 8.29
C VAL A 123 4.84 -2.44 7.11
N ILE A 124 5.44 -2.32 5.92
CA ILE A 124 4.72 -2.08 4.68
C ILE A 124 4.69 -3.38 3.88
N ASN A 125 3.49 -3.86 3.56
CA ASN A 125 3.29 -4.96 2.64
C ASN A 125 2.88 -4.40 1.27
N ILE A 126 3.76 -4.55 0.30
CA ILE A 126 3.57 -4.07 -1.07
C ILE A 126 3.18 -5.26 -1.94
N PHE A 127 2.06 -5.14 -2.64
CA PHE A 127 1.53 -6.15 -3.55
C PHE A 127 1.49 -5.58 -4.96
N TYR A 128 1.92 -6.37 -5.94
CA TYR A 128 1.81 -5.99 -7.35
C TYR A 128 1.75 -7.23 -8.23
N ALA A 129 1.11 -7.12 -9.40
CA ALA A 129 0.94 -8.23 -10.32
C ALA A 129 1.70 -8.01 -11.62
N VAL A 130 2.23 -9.11 -12.17
CA VAL A 130 2.92 -9.17 -13.47
C VAL A 130 2.32 -10.31 -14.28
N GLU A 131 2.20 -10.17 -15.59
CA GLU A 131 1.76 -11.28 -16.45
C GLU A 131 2.75 -12.44 -16.38
N ARG A 132 2.23 -13.68 -16.34
CA ARG A 132 3.08 -14.86 -16.23
C ARG A 132 4.02 -14.96 -17.44
N GLY A 133 5.31 -15.14 -17.18
CA GLY A 133 6.35 -15.21 -18.20
C GLY A 133 7.12 -13.91 -18.41
N GLN A 134 6.66 -12.79 -17.82
CA GLN A 134 7.41 -11.55 -17.80
C GLN A 134 8.28 -11.44 -16.54
N HIS A 135 9.43 -10.77 -16.67
CA HIS A 135 10.27 -10.42 -15.53
C HIS A 135 9.63 -9.29 -14.72
N PRO A 136 9.71 -9.31 -13.39
CA PRO A 136 9.16 -8.25 -12.55
C PRO A 136 10.00 -6.98 -12.71
N THR A 137 9.37 -5.96 -13.29
CA THR A 137 9.89 -4.60 -13.43
C THR A 137 8.72 -3.63 -13.29
N VAL A 138 9.00 -2.34 -13.09
CA VAL A 138 7.95 -1.30 -13.06
C VAL A 138 7.11 -1.33 -14.34
N TRP A 139 7.75 -1.53 -15.49
CA TRP A 139 7.10 -1.48 -16.81
C TRP A 139 6.24 -2.69 -17.15
N SER A 140 6.62 -3.87 -16.65
CA SER A 140 5.87 -5.13 -16.81
C SER A 140 4.78 -5.33 -15.76
N THR A 141 4.70 -4.42 -14.78
CA THR A 141 3.65 -4.46 -13.77
C THR A 141 2.31 -4.13 -14.40
N ILE A 142 1.31 -4.97 -14.12
CA ILE A 142 -0.06 -4.75 -14.57
C ILE A 142 -0.54 -3.41 -14.01
N LYS A 143 -0.97 -2.52 -14.89
CA LYS A 143 -1.42 -1.17 -14.51
C LYS A 143 -2.51 -1.27 -13.44
N LYS A 144 -2.34 -0.47 -12.38
CA LYS A 144 -3.26 -0.39 -11.22
C LYS A 144 -3.39 -1.67 -10.40
N SER A 145 -2.42 -2.59 -10.51
CA SER A 145 -2.32 -3.75 -9.62
C SER A 145 -1.53 -3.45 -8.34
N LEU A 146 -0.94 -2.26 -8.19
CA LEU A 146 -0.24 -1.92 -6.96
C LEU A 146 -1.25 -1.76 -5.81
N TYR A 147 -1.02 -2.49 -4.73
CA TYR A 147 -1.80 -2.42 -3.51
C TYR A 147 -0.86 -2.46 -2.31
N VAL A 148 -1.13 -1.66 -1.28
CA VAL A 148 -0.25 -1.54 -0.11
C VAL A 148 -1.07 -1.70 1.17
N LYS A 149 -0.57 -2.53 2.10
CA LYS A 149 -1.08 -2.62 3.48
C LYS A 149 -0.03 -2.13 4.45
N PHE A 150 -0.44 -1.27 5.37
CA PHE A 150 0.38 -0.78 6.47
C PHE A 150 0.02 -1.56 7.73
N GLY A 151 1.04 -2.12 8.40
CA GLY A 151 0.92 -2.63 9.76
C GLY A 151 1.95 -1.93 10.63
N TYR A 152 1.52 -1.29 11.70
CA TYR A 152 2.45 -0.74 12.70
C TYR A 152 2.64 -1.76 13.82
N LYS A 153 3.83 -1.79 14.39
CA LYS A 153 4.12 -2.54 15.61
C LYS A 153 4.19 -1.49 16.71
N SER A 154 3.14 -1.36 17.51
CA SER A 154 3.17 -0.49 18.69
C SER A 154 4.32 -0.95 19.58
N GLY A 155 5.23 -0.03 19.90
CA GLY A 155 6.35 -0.31 20.79
C GLY A 155 5.80 -0.50 22.21
N ASN A 156 6.07 -1.67 22.80
CA ASN A 156 5.97 -1.84 24.25
C ASN A 156 7.05 -1.02 24.96
#